data_AF-A0A0K1DCQ9-F1
#
_entry.id   AF-A0A0K1DCQ9-F1
#
_cell.length_a   1.000
_cell.length_b   1.000
_cell.length_c   1.000
_cell.angle_alpha   90.00
_cell.angle_beta   90.00
_cell.angle_gamma   90.00
#
_symmetry.space_group_name_H-M   'P 1'
#
loop_
_entity.id
_entity.type
_entity.pdbx_description
1 polymer ?
#
loop_
_entity_poly.entity_id
_entity_poly.type
_entity_poly.pdbx_seq_one_letter_code
_entity_poly.pdbx_strand_id
1 'polypeptide(L)'
;MNVEWTDDPHPRNSYWELWGLPLFDIKDSASVMFELKEARKACAAGYIRINAFDASYGTESCVMSFIANRPANEPGFYLERTEREGRFIQYTIKSYSVQANPEGARY
;
A
#
# COMPACT_ATOMS: atom_id res chain seq x y z
N MET A 1 15.69 4.04 0.43
CA MET A 1 14.59 3.18 0.92
C MET A 1 13.49 4.09 1.47
N ASN A 2 12.22 3.74 1.30
CA ASN A 2 11.13 4.41 2.02
C ASN A 2 10.08 3.40 2.50
N VAL A 3 9.27 3.85 3.46
CA VAL A 3 8.20 3.09 4.08
C VAL A 3 6.88 3.78 3.73
N GLU A 4 5.87 2.99 3.38
CA GLU A 4 4.54 3.50 3.02
C GLU A 4 3.45 2.65 3.67
N TRP A 5 2.32 3.28 4.00
CA TRP A 5 1.19 2.65 4.66
C TRP A 5 -0.11 2.83 3.87
N THR A 6 -1.02 1.85 3.92
CA THR A 6 -2.41 2.04 3.51
C THR A 6 -3.32 1.05 4.21
N ASP A 7 -4.59 1.42 4.33
CA ASP A 7 -5.68 0.49 4.65
C ASP A 7 -6.68 0.33 3.48
N ASP A 8 -6.40 0.91 2.30
CA ASP A 8 -7.09 0.59 1.05
C ASP A 8 -6.26 -0.42 0.23
N PRO A 9 -6.65 -1.71 0.23
CA PRO A 9 -5.90 -2.76 -0.45
C PRO A 9 -6.14 -2.78 -1.97
N HIS A 10 -6.96 -1.87 -2.53
CA HIS A 10 -7.37 -1.91 -3.94
C HIS A 10 -6.16 -2.03 -4.88
N PRO A 11 -6.18 -2.93 -5.88
CA PRO A 11 -5.01 -3.20 -6.74
C PRO A 11 -4.59 -2.02 -7.60
N ARG A 12 -5.43 -0.98 -7.69
CA ARG A 12 -5.15 0.27 -8.39
C ARG A 12 -4.89 1.45 -7.45
N ASN A 13 -4.78 1.21 -6.16
CA ASN A 13 -4.29 2.19 -5.21
C ASN A 13 -2.76 2.29 -5.33
N SER A 14 -2.30 3.14 -6.26
CA SER A 14 -0.87 3.29 -6.57
C SER A 14 -0.11 4.04 -5.49
N TYR A 15 -0.75 5.04 -4.87
CA TYR A 15 -0.14 5.96 -3.92
C TYR A 15 -0.59 5.61 -2.51
N TRP A 16 0.32 4.99 -1.77
CA TRP A 16 0.14 4.75 -0.35
C TRP A 16 0.69 5.95 0.43
N GLU A 17 0.26 6.11 1.67
CA GLU A 17 0.69 7.22 2.52
C GLU A 17 2.17 7.10 2.86
N LEU A 18 2.91 8.18 2.65
CA LEU A 18 4.35 8.23 2.92
C LEU A 18 4.61 8.26 4.42
N TRP A 19 5.47 7.36 4.90
CA TRP A 19 6.06 7.51 6.23
C TRP A 19 7.31 8.40 6.14
N GLY A 20 7.12 9.70 6.37
CA GLY A 20 8.19 10.68 6.27
C GLY A 20 8.75 10.81 4.85
N LEU A 21 10.04 11.14 4.74
CA LEU A 21 10.75 11.26 3.46
C LEU A 21 11.55 9.98 3.17
N PRO A 22 11.82 9.67 1.88
CA PRO A 22 12.75 8.60 1.55
C PRO A 22 14.13 8.83 2.17
N LEU A 23 14.71 7.75 2.70
CA LEU A 23 15.99 7.74 3.41
C LEU A 23 17.15 7.72 2.41
N PHE A 24 17.39 8.84 1.71
CA PHE A 24 18.38 8.93 0.63
C PHE A 24 19.84 8.83 1.12
N ASP A 25 20.19 9.54 2.20
CA ASP A 25 21.57 9.60 2.72
C ASP A 25 21.89 8.54 3.77
N ILE A 26 20.91 7.70 4.13
CA ILE A 26 21.06 6.65 5.14
C ILE A 26 21.79 5.45 4.54
N LYS A 27 22.90 5.09 5.18
CA LYS A 27 23.78 3.99 4.74
C LYS A 27 23.67 2.73 5.59
N ASP A 28 23.09 2.83 6.78
CA ASP A 28 22.87 1.67 7.65
C ASP A 28 21.47 1.08 7.43
N SER A 29 21.34 -0.24 7.60
CA SER A 29 20.04 -0.90 7.55
C SER A 29 19.27 -0.75 8.87
N ALA A 30 19.96 -0.46 9.98
CA ALA A 30 19.36 -0.36 11.30
C ALA A 30 18.37 0.83 11.41
N SER A 31 18.70 1.96 10.79
CA SER A 31 17.87 3.17 10.71
C SER A 31 16.64 2.92 9.85
N VAL A 32 16.76 2.18 8.74
CA VAL A 32 15.60 1.75 7.94
C VAL A 32 14.66 0.88 8.78
N MET A 33 15.21 -0.07 9.53
CA MET A 33 14.43 -0.94 10.42
C MET A 33 13.86 -0.19 11.64
N PHE A 34 14.51 0.89 12.08
CA PHE A 34 14.01 1.77 13.12
C PHE A 34 12.77 2.52 12.63
N GLU A 35 12.84 3.20 11.48
CA GLU A 35 11.69 3.89 10.89
C GLU A 35 10.52 2.95 10.63
N LEU A 36 10.78 1.73 10.13
CA LEU A 36 9.75 0.70 9.97
C LEU A 36 9.06 0.35 11.32
N LYS A 37 9.83 0.26 12.41
CA LYS A 37 9.28 -0.04 13.74
C LYS A 37 8.45 1.12 14.28
N GLU A 38 8.86 2.36 14.04
CA GLU A 38 8.08 3.53 14.44
C GLU A 38 6.79 3.65 13.62
N ALA A 39 6.84 3.41 12.30
CA ALA A 39 5.66 3.33 11.44
C ALA A 39 4.66 2.28 11.95
N ARG A 40 5.15 1.08 12.34
CA ARG A 40 4.31 0.02 12.92
C ARG A 40 3.59 0.41 14.22
N LYS A 41 4.17 1.34 14.99
CA LYS A 41 3.57 1.80 16.25
C LYS A 41 2.56 2.93 16.03
N ALA A 42 2.80 3.77 15.05
CA ALA A 42 2.03 5.00 14.83
C ALA A 42 0.88 4.84 13.83
N CYS A 43 1.05 4.00 12.79
CA CYS A 43 0.02 3.79 11.78
C CYS A 43 -1.13 2.93 12.31
N ALA A 44 -2.35 3.20 11.83
CA ALA A 44 -3.51 2.37 12.12
C ALA A 44 -3.35 0.94 11.52
N ALA A 45 -4.23 0.03 11.94
CA ALA A 45 -4.24 -1.33 11.40
C ALA A 45 -4.42 -1.30 9.87
N GLY A 46 -3.53 -1.99 9.15
CA GLY A 46 -3.43 -1.89 7.70
C GLY A 46 -2.19 -2.57 7.16
N TYR A 47 -1.80 -2.16 5.97
CA TYR A 47 -0.61 -2.64 5.26
C TYR A 47 0.53 -1.64 5.39
N ILE A 48 1.75 -2.17 5.55
CA ILE A 48 2.98 -1.40 5.41
C ILE A 48 3.82 -2.07 4.33
N ARG A 49 4.30 -1.31 3.36
CA ARG A 49 5.25 -1.78 2.35
C ARG A 49 6.58 -1.04 2.47
N ILE A 50 7.64 -1.74 2.05
CA ILE A 50 8.99 -1.19 1.95
C ILE A 50 9.34 -1.12 0.47
N ASN A 51 9.84 0.03 0.04
CA ASN A 51 10.26 0.25 -1.34
C ASN A 51 11.75 0.63 -1.43
N ALA A 52 12.38 0.18 -2.52
CA ALA A 52 13.71 0.60 -2.93
C ALA A 52 13.63 1.33 -4.28
N PHE A 53 14.09 2.56 -4.31
CA PHE A 53 14.14 3.40 -5.50
C PHE A 53 15.57 3.49 -6.02
N ASP A 54 15.73 3.33 -7.33
CA ASP A 54 16.99 3.54 -8.03
C ASP A 54 16.90 4.81 -8.90
N ALA A 55 17.70 5.81 -8.54
CA ALA A 55 17.75 7.11 -9.21
C ALA A 55 18.75 7.14 -10.39
N SER A 56 19.39 6.01 -10.71
CA SER A 56 20.34 5.93 -11.82
C SER A 56 19.63 6.16 -13.16
N TYR A 57 20.28 6.92 -14.04
CA TYR A 57 19.79 7.20 -15.39
C TYR A 57 19.39 5.92 -16.12
N GLY A 58 18.18 5.90 -16.68
CA GLY A 58 17.61 4.75 -17.39
C GLY A 58 16.82 3.79 -16.49
N THR A 59 16.89 3.93 -15.17
CA THR A 59 16.00 3.23 -14.22
C THR A 59 14.97 4.17 -13.62
N GLU A 60 15.40 5.18 -12.85
CA GLU A 60 14.58 6.26 -12.30
C GLU A 60 13.22 5.80 -11.71
N SER A 61 13.23 4.64 -11.03
CA SER A 61 12.01 3.94 -10.64
C SER A 61 12.21 3.07 -9.39
N CYS A 62 11.08 2.58 -8.85
CA CYS A 62 11.08 1.56 -7.82
C CYS A 62 11.53 0.22 -8.41
N VAL A 63 12.60 -0.36 -7.86
CA VAL A 63 13.16 -1.64 -8.31
C VAL A 63 12.82 -2.80 -7.37
N MET A 64 12.27 -2.51 -6.19
CA MET A 64 11.81 -3.51 -5.23
C MET A 64 10.68 -2.94 -4.36
N SER A 65 9.59 -3.69 -4.24
CA SER A 65 8.48 -3.37 -3.34
C SER A 65 7.90 -4.66 -2.74
N PHE A 66 7.80 -4.73 -1.42
CA PHE A 66 7.22 -5.88 -0.73
C PHE A 66 6.50 -5.47 0.56
N ILE A 67 5.54 -6.29 0.97
CA ILE A 67 4.74 -6.08 2.18
C ILE A 67 5.54 -6.48 3.42
N ALA A 68 5.65 -5.57 4.39
CA ALA A 68 6.27 -5.79 5.69
C ALA A 68 5.25 -6.03 6.82
N ASN A 69 4.01 -5.55 6.66
CA ASN A 69 2.89 -5.77 7.58
C ASN A 69 1.58 -5.95 6.82
N ARG A 70 0.69 -6.77 7.37
CA ARG A 70 -0.70 -6.92 6.91
C ARG A 70 -1.65 -7.02 8.10
N PRO A 71 -2.95 -6.70 7.90
CA PRO A 71 -3.99 -6.99 8.88
C PRO A 71 -4.06 -8.47 9.23
N ALA A 72 -4.51 -8.79 10.44
CA ALA A 72 -4.71 -10.17 10.89
C ALA A 72 -5.82 -10.90 10.08
N ASN A 73 -6.85 -10.15 9.67
CA ASN A 73 -7.90 -10.63 8.79
C ASN A 73 -8.08 -9.63 7.64
N GLU A 74 -8.04 -10.13 6.40
CA GLU A 74 -8.30 -9.34 5.19
C GLU A 74 -9.56 -9.92 4.53
N PRO A 75 -10.71 -9.22 4.55
CA PRO A 75 -11.94 -9.70 3.93
C PRO A 75 -11.86 -9.72 2.39
N GLY A 76 -10.93 -8.96 1.79
CA GLY A 76 -10.67 -8.96 0.36
C GLY A 76 -11.67 -8.13 -0.44
N PHE A 77 -12.09 -8.66 -1.59
CA PHE A 77 -12.86 -7.93 -2.59
C PHE A 77 -14.00 -8.75 -3.15
N TYR A 78 -14.98 -8.05 -3.73
CA TYR A 78 -15.92 -8.64 -4.67
C TYR A 78 -15.87 -7.92 -6.01
N LEU A 79 -16.34 -8.62 -7.04
CA LEU A 79 -16.40 -8.12 -8.41
C LEU A 79 -17.83 -7.66 -8.72
N GLU A 80 -18.03 -6.36 -8.73
CA GLU A 80 -19.28 -5.74 -9.18
C GLU A 80 -19.38 -5.83 -10.71
N ARG A 81 -20.58 -6.18 -11.19
CA ARG A 81 -20.88 -6.42 -12.61
C ARG A 81 -22.04 -5.55 -13.03
N THR A 82 -21.81 -4.64 -13.96
CA THR A 82 -22.87 -3.81 -14.57
C THR A 82 -23.05 -4.22 -16.02
N GLU A 83 -24.27 -4.62 -16.38
CA GLU A 83 -24.62 -4.90 -17.78
C GLU A 83 -24.59 -3.61 -18.61
N ARG A 84 -24.01 -3.71 -19.80
CA ARG A 84 -23.89 -2.62 -20.78
C ARG A 84 -24.42 -3.11 -22.13
N GLU A 85 -24.10 -2.37 -23.19
CA GLU A 85 -24.56 -2.72 -24.53
C GLU A 85 -24.20 -4.16 -24.93
N GLY A 86 -25.19 -4.87 -25.49
CA GLY A 86 -25.06 -6.25 -25.91
C GLY A 86 -24.80 -7.20 -24.74
N ARG A 87 -23.63 -7.85 -24.75
CA ARG A 87 -23.19 -8.82 -23.73
C ARG A 87 -21.99 -8.31 -22.93
N PHE A 88 -21.69 -7.02 -23.02
CA PHE A 88 -20.59 -6.42 -22.28
C PHE A 88 -20.93 -6.28 -20.80
N ILE A 89 -19.98 -6.65 -19.94
CA ILE A 89 -20.05 -6.43 -18.49
C ILE A 89 -18.93 -5.45 -18.14
N GLN A 90 -19.32 -4.31 -17.58
CA GLN A 90 -18.38 -3.39 -16.97
C GLN A 90 -18.10 -3.84 -15.54
N TYR A 91 -16.81 -4.02 -15.22
CA TYR A 91 -16.36 -4.52 -13.93
C TYR A 91 -15.92 -3.39 -13.01
N THR A 92 -16.18 -3.55 -11.71
CA THR A 92 -15.57 -2.72 -10.66
C THR A 92 -15.16 -3.62 -9.50
N ILE A 93 -13.90 -3.52 -9.09
CA ILE A 93 -13.38 -4.23 -7.91
C ILE A 93 -13.74 -3.38 -6.70
N LYS A 94 -14.42 -3.96 -5.71
CA LYS A 94 -14.79 -3.26 -4.47
C LYS A 94 -14.20 -3.97 -3.26
N SER A 95 -13.47 -3.22 -2.44
CA SER A 95 -12.91 -3.70 -1.17
C SER A 95 -13.99 -3.75 -0.10
N TYR A 96 -14.06 -4.84 0.64
CA TYR A 96 -14.98 -4.97 1.77
C TYR A 96 -14.62 -4.03 2.93
N SER A 97 -13.33 -3.83 3.20
CA SER A 97 -12.86 -2.98 4.31
C SER A 97 -13.13 -1.50 4.04
N VAL A 98 -12.87 -1.05 2.81
CA VAL A 98 -13.02 0.36 2.39
C VAL A 98 -14.47 0.80 2.31
N GLN A 99 -15.37 -0.06 1.83
CA GLN A 99 -16.79 0.30 1.73
C GLN A 99 -17.48 0.36 3.10
N ALA A 100 -16.97 -0.38 4.09
CA ALA A 100 -17.60 -0.51 5.40
C ALA A 100 -17.23 0.63 6.35
N ASN A 101 -15.97 1.10 6.29
CA ASN A 101 -15.42 2.05 7.25
C ASN A 101 -14.52 3.11 6.59
N PRO A 102 -14.40 4.31 7.19
CA PRO A 102 -13.45 5.32 6.75
C PRO A 102 -12.00 4.90 7.02
N GLU A 103 -11.06 5.58 6.37
CA GLU A 103 -9.62 5.40 6.58
C GLU A 103 -9.23 5.53 8.07
N GLY A 104 -8.30 4.70 8.51
CA GLY A 104 -7.85 4.57 9.89
C GLY A 104 -8.71 3.64 10.76
N ALA A 105 -9.88 3.23 10.28
CA ALA A 105 -10.83 2.36 10.99
C ALA A 105 -11.28 1.13 10.17
N ARG A 106 -10.50 0.74 9.16
CA ARG A 106 -10.87 -0.32 8.20
C ARG A 106 -10.55 -1.76 8.65
N TYR A 107 -9.64 -1.94 9.61
CA TYR A 107 -9.20 -3.24 10.14
C TYR A 107 -9.09 -3.24 11.66
#